data_AF-A0A9E3F8S6-F1
#
_entry.id   AF-A0A9E3F8S6-F1
#
_cell.length_a   1.000
_cell.length_b   1.000
_cell.length_c   1.000
_cell.angle_alpha   90.00
_cell.angle_beta   90.00
_cell.angle_gamma   90.00
#
_symmetry.space_group_name_H-M   'P 1'
#
loop_
_entity.id
_entity.type
_entity.pdbx_description
1 polymer ?
#
loop_
_entity_poly.entity_id
_entity_poly.type
_entity_poly.pdbx_seq_one_letter_code
_entity_poly.pdbx_strand_id
1 'polypeptide(L)'
;MSETTRVIRPAAILRPDEVERVLRALEDLDVGRGGVWITNPGLWQRYDHAWDGVGGMAGTSKLVGTVGAAYGQPTKYEITIYRVTVTDHGIALGWTVESLCNDALAHADLTLDSCSRAELTTPPAQDPFKG
;
A
#
# COMPACT_ATOMS: atom_id res chain seq x y z
N MET A 1 -8.78 5.25 -20.41
CA MET A 1 -9.01 4.96 -18.99
C MET A 1 -8.28 3.67 -18.72
N SER A 2 -7.12 3.75 -18.07
CA SER A 2 -6.17 2.65 -17.97
C SER A 2 -5.53 2.67 -16.58
N GLU A 3 -6.34 2.32 -15.56
CA GLU A 3 -5.83 2.02 -14.23
C GLU A 3 -4.85 0.85 -14.34
N THR A 4 -3.67 0.98 -13.73
CA THR A 4 -2.64 -0.06 -13.78
C THR A 4 -2.61 -0.81 -12.46
N THR A 5 -3.14 -2.04 -12.47
CA THR A 5 -3.02 -2.97 -11.35
C THR A 5 -1.97 -4.01 -11.64
N ARG A 6 -1.04 -4.22 -10.71
CA ARG A 6 -0.03 -5.27 -10.77
C ARG A 6 -0.01 -6.11 -9.50
N VAL A 7 -0.02 -7.42 -9.68
CA VAL A 7 0.24 -8.38 -8.61
C VAL A 7 1.76 -8.49 -8.43
N ILE A 8 2.24 -8.38 -7.19
CA ILE A 8 3.66 -8.51 -6.86
C ILE A 8 3.97 -9.99 -6.64
N ARG A 9 4.90 -10.53 -7.44
CA ARG A 9 5.35 -11.93 -7.42
C ARG A 9 6.87 -12.01 -7.66
N PRO A 10 7.63 -12.75 -6.82
CA PRO A 10 7.24 -13.19 -5.47
C PRO A 10 6.87 -11.98 -4.60
N ALA A 11 6.01 -12.18 -3.61
CA ALA A 11 5.51 -11.08 -2.80
C ALA A 11 6.62 -10.48 -1.93
N ALA A 12 6.55 -9.17 -1.71
CA ALA A 12 7.50 -8.49 -0.84
C ALA A 12 7.08 -8.69 0.62
N ILE A 13 7.99 -9.19 1.44
CA ILE A 13 7.79 -9.37 2.88
C ILE A 13 8.60 -8.31 3.62
N LEU A 14 7.94 -7.65 4.57
CA LEU A 14 8.56 -6.80 5.57
C LEU A 14 8.70 -7.57 6.88
N ARG A 15 9.86 -7.45 7.52
CA ARG A 15 10.16 -7.96 8.86
C ARG A 15 9.48 -7.12 9.94
N PRO A 16 9.34 -7.64 11.18
CA PRO A 16 8.68 -6.94 12.28
C PRO A 16 9.12 -5.48 12.50
N ASP A 17 10.43 -5.25 12.53
CA ASP A 17 11.04 -3.94 12.76
C ASP A 17 10.88 -2.99 11.56
N GLU A 18 10.79 -3.54 10.35
CA GLU A 18 10.54 -2.78 9.11
C GLU A 18 9.07 -2.38 9.03
N VAL A 19 8.16 -3.29 9.38
CA VAL A 19 6.73 -3.03 9.46
C VAL A 19 6.45 -1.90 10.45
N GLU A 20 7.01 -1.97 11.64
CA GLU A 20 6.80 -0.94 12.67
C GLU A 20 7.27 0.43 12.18
N ARG A 21 8.43 0.51 11.52
CA ARG A 21 8.96 1.76 10.95
C ARG A 21 8.07 2.32 9.85
N VAL A 22 7.65 1.49 8.89
CA VAL A 22 6.77 1.93 7.81
C VAL A 22 5.43 2.40 8.38
N LEU A 23 4.74 1.59 9.18
CA LEU A 23 3.41 1.92 9.67
C LEU A 23 3.41 3.22 10.49
N ARG A 24 4.38 3.40 11.40
CA ARG A 24 4.50 4.65 12.17
C ARG A 24 4.70 5.86 11.27
N ALA A 25 5.59 5.77 10.28
CA ALA A 25 5.84 6.88 9.37
C ALA A 25 4.60 7.20 8.52
N LEU A 26 3.86 6.20 8.05
CA LEU A 26 2.62 6.43 7.31
C LEU A 26 1.50 7.00 8.20
N GLU A 27 1.43 6.62 9.47
CA GLU A 27 0.52 7.21 10.47
C GLU A 27 0.87 8.67 10.78
N ASP A 28 2.16 9.01 10.85
CA ASP A 28 2.63 10.40 10.99
C ASP A 28 2.30 11.24 9.75
N LEU A 29 2.24 10.59 8.57
CA LEU A 29 1.83 11.17 7.30
C LEU A 29 0.36 10.94 6.99
N ASP A 30 -0.49 10.80 8.01
CA ASP A 30 -1.93 10.66 7.82
C ASP A 30 -2.50 11.84 7.02
N VAL A 31 -3.27 11.52 5.98
CA VAL A 31 -3.82 12.49 5.01
C VAL A 31 -4.77 13.50 5.66
N GLY A 32 -5.47 13.11 6.72
CA GLY A 32 -6.35 13.99 7.50
C GLY A 32 -5.59 14.92 8.46
N ARG A 33 -4.28 14.68 8.66
CA ARG A 33 -3.39 15.47 9.54
C ARG A 33 -2.35 16.28 8.78
N GLY A 34 -2.56 16.49 7.48
CA GLY A 34 -1.64 17.26 6.63
C GLY A 34 -0.61 16.40 5.88
N GLY A 35 -0.66 15.07 6.04
CA GLY A 35 0.14 14.14 5.26
C GLY A 35 -0.57 13.72 3.97
N VAL A 36 -0.31 12.50 3.51
CA VAL A 36 -0.73 12.01 2.18
C VAL A 36 -1.11 10.53 2.16
N TRP A 37 -1.06 9.86 3.31
CA TRP A 37 -1.29 8.43 3.44
C TRP A 37 -2.53 8.11 4.27
N ILE A 38 -3.16 6.99 3.97
CA ILE A 38 -4.07 6.29 4.87
C ILE A 38 -3.53 4.88 5.07
N THR A 39 -3.47 4.43 6.31
CA THR A 39 -2.94 3.12 6.68
C THR A 39 -4.02 2.32 7.40
N ASN A 40 -4.57 1.32 6.71
CA ASN A 40 -5.49 0.35 7.30
C ASN A 40 -4.88 -1.06 7.29
N PRO A 41 -5.29 -1.94 8.23
CA PRO A 41 -4.99 -3.35 8.13
C PRO A 41 -5.54 -3.90 6.80
N GLY A 42 -4.66 -4.33 5.90
CA GLY A 42 -5.03 -4.80 4.57
C GLY A 42 -4.65 -3.88 3.41
N LEU A 43 -4.52 -2.58 3.67
CA LEU A 43 -4.57 -1.57 2.62
C LEU A 43 -3.89 -0.26 3.02
N TRP A 44 -2.94 0.20 2.21
CA TRP A 44 -2.38 1.55 2.32
C TRP A 44 -2.74 2.35 1.09
N GLN A 45 -3.13 3.61 1.28
CA GLN A 45 -3.60 4.47 0.18
C GLN A 45 -2.80 5.77 0.15
N ARG A 46 -2.32 6.13 -1.03
CA ARG A 46 -1.61 7.39 -1.27
C ARG A 46 -2.52 8.37 -1.98
N TYR A 47 -2.63 9.57 -1.45
CA TYR A 47 -3.34 10.71 -2.06
C TYR A 47 -2.35 11.71 -2.60
N ASP A 48 -2.69 12.50 -3.60
CA ASP A 48 -1.76 13.47 -4.20
C ASP A 48 -1.37 14.61 -3.24
N HIS A 49 -2.27 15.00 -2.34
CA HIS A 49 -2.04 15.96 -1.27
C HIS A 49 -2.93 15.67 -0.05
N ALA A 50 -2.68 16.38 1.05
CA ALA A 50 -3.49 16.34 2.26
C ALA A 50 -4.96 16.63 1.97
N TRP A 51 -5.84 16.05 2.77
CA TRP A 51 -7.27 16.30 2.67
C TRP A 51 -7.57 17.76 3.02
N ASP A 52 -8.22 18.46 2.09
CA ASP A 52 -8.54 19.88 2.16
C ASP A 52 -10.05 20.15 2.22
N GLY A 53 -10.86 19.09 2.29
CA GLY A 53 -12.31 19.16 2.36
C GLY A 53 -12.83 19.53 3.76
N VAL A 54 -14.02 20.13 3.78
CA VAL A 54 -14.72 20.49 5.02
C VAL A 54 -14.87 19.26 5.92
N GLY A 55 -14.52 19.41 7.20
CA GLY A 55 -14.64 18.35 8.20
C GLY A 55 -13.58 17.25 8.09
N GLY A 56 -12.44 17.52 7.41
CA GLY A 56 -11.38 16.53 7.22
C GLY A 56 -11.77 15.48 6.18
N MET A 57 -12.57 15.87 5.19
CA MET A 57 -12.92 15.03 4.05
C MET A 57 -11.92 15.24 2.92
N ALA A 58 -11.93 14.35 1.92
CA ALA A 58 -10.96 14.40 0.82
C ALA A 58 -10.94 15.74 0.06
N GLY A 59 -12.08 16.43 -0.10
CA GLY A 59 -12.14 17.70 -0.81
C GLY A 59 -11.69 17.55 -2.26
N THR A 60 -10.62 18.25 -2.65
CA THR A 60 -10.01 18.17 -3.97
C THR A 60 -8.90 17.11 -4.06
N SER A 61 -8.49 16.54 -2.93
CA SER A 61 -7.51 15.45 -2.86
C SER A 61 -7.97 14.20 -3.58
N LYS A 62 -7.08 13.65 -4.41
CA LYS A 62 -7.36 12.51 -5.26
C LYS A 62 -6.44 11.34 -4.92
N LEU A 63 -7.04 10.15 -4.94
CA LEU A 63 -6.30 8.90 -4.75
C LEU A 63 -5.31 8.71 -5.91
N VAL A 64 -4.02 8.61 -5.57
CA VAL A 64 -2.92 8.26 -6.48
C VAL A 64 -2.87 6.76 -6.68
N GLY A 65 -3.00 6.00 -5.60
CA GLY A 65 -2.98 4.55 -5.69
C GLY A 65 -3.09 3.84 -4.36
N THR A 66 -3.10 2.53 -4.44
CA THR A 66 -3.41 1.62 -3.34
C THR A 66 -2.41 0.47 -3.29
N VAL A 67 -1.85 0.20 -2.12
CA VAL A 67 -0.99 -0.93 -1.82
C VAL A 67 -1.78 -1.94 -0.98
N GLY A 68 -2.00 -3.13 -1.55
CA GLY A 68 -2.62 -4.26 -0.86
C GLY A 68 -1.58 -5.01 -0.02
N ALA A 69 -1.80 -5.03 1.29
CA ALA A 69 -0.89 -5.59 2.29
C ALA A 69 -1.61 -6.68 3.09
N ALA A 70 -1.15 -7.92 3.03
CA ALA A 70 -1.65 -8.99 3.88
C ALA A 70 -0.80 -9.09 5.15
N TYR A 71 -1.45 -9.07 6.31
CA TYR A 71 -0.78 -9.21 7.60
C TYR A 71 -0.70 -10.70 7.92
N GLY A 72 0.52 -11.22 8.09
CA GLY A 72 0.78 -12.63 8.37
C GLY A 72 0.04 -13.09 9.62
N GLN A 73 -0.66 -14.22 9.50
CA GLN A 73 -0.99 -15.07 10.65
C GLN A 73 -0.23 -16.38 10.48
N PRO A 74 0.45 -16.90 11.52
CA PRO A 74 0.41 -16.49 12.93
C PRO A 74 1.44 -15.41 13.34
N THR A 75 2.42 -15.08 12.49
CA THR A 75 3.41 -14.02 12.76
C THR A 75 2.80 -12.65 12.45
N LYS A 76 2.10 -12.07 13.43
CA LYS A 76 1.45 -10.73 13.39
C LYS A 76 2.31 -9.57 12.87
N TYR A 77 3.60 -9.82 12.68
CA TYR A 77 4.62 -8.82 12.41
C TYR A 77 5.25 -8.94 11.01
N GLU A 78 4.74 -9.85 10.17
CA GLU A 78 5.14 -9.90 8.77
C GLU A 78 4.03 -9.30 7.92
N ILE A 79 4.37 -8.32 7.08
CA ILE A 79 3.45 -7.79 6.08
C ILE A 79 3.90 -8.26 4.71
N THR A 80 2.94 -8.77 3.94
CA THR A 80 3.14 -9.16 2.55
C THR A 80 2.46 -8.18 1.62
N ILE A 81 3.23 -7.44 0.82
CA ILE A 81 2.68 -6.64 -0.27
C ILE A 81 2.44 -7.56 -1.48
N TYR A 82 1.17 -7.73 -1.86
CA TYR A 82 0.78 -8.71 -2.88
C TYR A 82 0.17 -8.09 -4.14
N ARG A 83 -0.37 -6.87 -4.06
CA ARG A 83 -0.98 -6.16 -5.19
C ARG A 83 -0.82 -4.67 -5.00
N VAL A 84 -0.55 -3.97 -6.09
CA VAL A 84 -0.56 -2.50 -6.11
C VAL A 84 -1.34 -2.03 -7.31
N THR A 85 -2.13 -0.98 -7.09
CA THR A 85 -2.97 -0.36 -8.10
C THR A 85 -2.67 1.13 -8.14
N VAL A 86 -2.34 1.66 -9.31
CA VAL A 86 -2.18 3.10 -9.55
C VAL A 86 -3.35 3.59 -10.37
N THR A 87 -4.03 4.62 -9.88
CA THR A 87 -5.20 5.21 -10.54
C THR A 87 -4.80 5.95 -11.81
N ASP A 88 -5.77 6.27 -12.67
CA ASP A 88 -5.54 7.13 -13.85
C ASP A 88 -4.91 8.48 -13.45
N HIS A 89 -5.33 9.05 -12.31
CA HIS A 89 -4.78 10.29 -11.76
C HIS A 89 -3.32 10.13 -11.32
N GLY A 90 -3.00 9.04 -10.62
CA GLY A 90 -1.64 8.72 -10.23
C GLY A 90 -0.72 8.56 -11.44
N ILE A 91 -1.17 7.84 -12.48
CA ILE A 91 -0.41 7.67 -13.73
C ILE A 91 -0.17 9.02 -14.41
N ALA A 92 -1.18 9.90 -14.46
CA ALA A 92 -1.03 11.24 -15.02
C ALA A 92 -0.01 12.11 -14.27
N LEU A 93 0.14 11.87 -12.96
CA LEU A 93 1.16 12.50 -12.11
C LEU A 93 2.54 11.81 -12.21
N GLY A 94 2.68 10.77 -13.03
CA GLY A 94 3.94 10.03 -13.23
C GLY A 94 4.18 8.88 -12.24
N TRP A 95 3.19 8.52 -11.43
CA TRP A 95 3.31 7.39 -10.52
C TRP A 95 3.30 6.07 -11.26
N THR A 96 4.13 5.15 -10.77
CA THR A 96 4.18 3.75 -11.20
C THR A 96 3.90 2.85 -10.00
N VAL A 97 3.63 1.57 -10.27
CA VAL A 97 3.50 0.57 -9.21
C VAL A 97 4.75 0.54 -8.32
N GLU A 98 5.93 0.58 -8.95
CA GLU A 98 7.21 0.52 -8.25
C GLU A 98 7.45 1.77 -7.41
N SER A 99 7.24 2.96 -7.98
CA SER A 99 7.44 4.20 -7.24
C SER A 99 6.44 4.35 -6.08
N LEU A 100 5.21 3.85 -6.23
CA LEU A 100 4.22 3.83 -5.15
C LEU A 100 4.60 2.88 -4.02
N CYS A 101 5.10 1.68 -4.34
CA CYS A 101 5.68 0.79 -3.32
C CYS A 101 6.85 1.46 -2.60
N ASN A 102 7.79 2.03 -3.38
CA ASN A 102 9.02 2.60 -2.86
C ASN A 102 8.75 3.84 -1.98
N ASP A 103 7.73 4.65 -2.29
CA ASP A 103 7.33 5.80 -1.45
C ASP A 103 6.95 5.34 -0.03
N ALA A 104 6.20 4.25 0.10
CA ALA A 104 5.88 3.68 1.41
C ALA A 104 7.08 3.02 2.08
N LEU A 105 7.85 2.23 1.33
CA LEU A 105 8.96 1.41 1.85
C LEU A 105 10.20 2.22 2.24
N ALA A 106 10.42 3.38 1.61
CA ALA A 106 11.56 4.24 1.87
C ALA A 106 11.64 4.69 3.35
N HIS A 107 10.50 4.72 4.06
CA HIS A 107 10.45 5.03 5.49
C HIS A 107 11.13 3.98 6.40
N ALA A 108 11.47 2.82 5.86
CA ALA A 108 12.29 1.80 6.52
C ALA A 108 13.62 1.54 5.79
N ASP A 109 14.07 2.47 4.94
CA ASP A 109 15.24 2.32 4.07
C ASP A 109 15.12 1.14 3.10
N LEU A 110 13.89 0.85 2.67
CA LEU A 110 13.58 -0.24 1.76
C LEU A 110 13.09 0.28 0.41
N THR A 111 13.28 -0.56 -0.59
CA THR A 111 12.61 -0.49 -1.88
C THR A 111 11.90 -1.80 -2.10
N LEU A 112 11.04 -1.85 -3.12
CA LEU A 112 10.47 -3.10 -3.54
C LEU A 112 11.60 -4.10 -3.77
N ASP A 113 12.66 -3.78 -4.51
CA ASP A 113 13.75 -4.71 -4.81
C ASP A 113 14.61 -5.14 -3.62
N SER A 114 14.74 -4.32 -2.58
CA SER A 114 15.52 -4.67 -1.38
C SER A 114 14.72 -5.46 -0.34
N CYS A 115 13.38 -5.52 -0.45
CA CYS A 115 12.56 -6.31 0.45
C CYS A 115 12.79 -7.82 0.28
N SER A 116 12.69 -8.55 1.39
CA SER A 116 12.64 -10.01 1.38
C SER A 116 11.51 -10.50 0.46
N ARG A 117 11.72 -11.64 -0.19
CA ARG A 117 10.78 -12.22 -1.14
C ARG A 117 10.25 -13.55 -0.64
N ALA A 118 8.94 -13.76 -0.78
CA ALA A 118 8.36 -15.08 -0.61
C ALA A 118 7.45 -15.44 -1.78
N GLU A 119 7.52 -16.72 -2.17
CA GLU A 119 6.49 -17.31 -3.00
C GLU A 119 5.20 -17.39 -2.17
N LEU A 120 4.20 -16.60 -2.55
CA LEU A 120 2.85 -16.85 -2.09
C LEU A 120 2.35 -18.07 -2.85
N THR A 121 2.20 -19.19 -2.17
CA THR A 121 1.37 -20.29 -2.65
C THR A 121 -0.01 -19.71 -3.02
N THR A 122 -0.53 -20.13 -4.16
CA THR A 122 -1.81 -19.65 -4.71
C THR A 122 -2.88 -19.62 -3.62
N PRO A 123 -3.65 -18.53 -3.46
CA PRO A 123 -4.77 -18.53 -2.52
C PRO A 123 -5.65 -19.76 -2.77
N PRO A 124 -6.10 -20.47 -1.72
CA PRO A 124 -7.02 -21.58 -1.92
C PRO A 124 -8.21 -21.09 -2.74
N ALA A 125 -8.63 -21.88 -3.73
CA ALA A 125 -9.75 -21.54 -4.59
C ALA A 125 -10.95 -21.14 -3.73
N GLN A 126 -11.60 -20.00 -4.05
CA GLN A 126 -12.87 -19.65 -3.41
C GLN A 126 -13.85 -20.79 -3.64
N ASP A 127 -14.37 -21.36 -2.56
CA ASP A 127 -15.41 -22.39 -2.61
C ASP A 127 -16.68 -21.76 -3.19
N PRO A 128 -17.16 -22.19 -4.37
CA PRO A 128 -18.30 -21.59 -5.03
C PRO A 128 -19.65 -21.89 -4.34
N PHE A 129 -19.67 -22.64 -3.22
CA PHE A 129 -20.90 -23.08 -2.55
C PHE A 129 -21.20 -22.39 -1.21
N LYS A 130 -20.51 -21.30 -0.85
CA LYS A 130 -20.96 -20.40 0.22
C LYS A 130 -21.57 -19.12 -0.37
N GLY A 131 -22.80 -19.26 -0.86
CA GLY A 131 -23.74 -18.19 -1.19
C GLY A 131 -25.10 -18.48 -0.57
#